data_AF-A0A7I8BJ77-F1
#
_entry.id   AF-A0A7I8BJ77-F1
#
_cell.length_a   1.000
_cell.length_b   1.000
_cell.length_c   1.000
_cell.angle_alpha   90.00
_cell.angle_beta   90.00
_cell.angle_gamma   90.00
#
_symmetry.space_group_name_H-M   'P 1'
#
loop_
_entity.id
_entity.type
_entity.pdbx_description
1 polymer ?
#
loop_
_entity_poly.entity_id
_entity_poly.type
_entity_poly.pdbx_seq_one_letter_code
_entity_poly.pdbx_strand_id
1 'polypeptide(L)'
;MQKIILPFVSGFLASLFFHESTLALLHAAGLIDPTGFSTAPFVPVGLPEFIANAIWSSVWGVLMAWLLRVSPERHAPWVQAFVFGGIVLTAASVFVVDPLRGIWPTGNMLPRLALGFASNAMWGWGALVFMRAFMTSDD
;
A
#
# COMPACT_ATOMS: atom_id res chain seq x y z
N MET A 1 -17.42 3.47 14.88
CA MET A 1 -16.45 4.34 14.16
C MET A 1 -15.11 3.64 13.92
N GLN A 2 -14.62 2.81 14.88
CA GLN A 2 -13.35 2.09 14.73
C GLN A 2 -13.23 1.19 13.49
N LYS A 3 -14.32 0.54 13.04
CA LYS A 3 -14.30 -0.36 11.86
C LYS A 3 -13.88 0.31 10.53
N ILE A 4 -13.89 1.64 10.45
CA ILE A 4 -13.48 2.39 9.24
C ILE A 4 -12.24 3.22 9.54
N ILE A 5 -12.24 3.97 10.65
CA ILE A 5 -11.14 4.89 10.99
C ILE A 5 -9.84 4.11 11.21
N LEU A 6 -9.88 2.99 11.94
CA LEU A 6 -8.68 2.23 12.27
C LEU A 6 -8.05 1.62 11.02
N PRO A 7 -8.78 0.92 10.13
CA PRO A 7 -8.21 0.46 8.87
C PRO A 7 -7.74 1.58 7.94
N PHE A 8 -8.44 2.71 7.94
CA PHE A 8 -8.05 3.88 7.15
C PHE A 8 -6.70 4.44 7.58
N VAL A 9 -6.53 4.71 8.88
CA VAL A 9 -5.26 5.21 9.45
C VAL A 9 -4.16 4.15 9.30
N SER A 10 -4.48 2.87 9.48
CA SER A 10 -3.52 1.77 9.30
C SER A 10 -3.02 1.69 7.85
N GLY A 11 -3.90 1.85 6.86
CA GLY A 11 -3.53 1.89 5.44
C GLY A 11 -2.64 3.09 5.11
N PHE A 12 -2.93 4.27 5.69
CA PHE A 12 -2.10 5.47 5.56
C PHE A 12 -0.69 5.24 6.11
N LEU A 13 -0.59 4.79 7.37
CA LEU A 13 0.69 4.56 8.05
C LEU A 13 1.49 3.46 7.36
N ALA A 14 0.83 2.40 6.89
CA ALA A 14 1.49 1.34 6.13
C ALA A 14 2.11 1.84 4.83
N SER A 15 1.53 2.86 4.18
CA SER A 15 2.14 3.47 3.01
C SER A 15 3.47 4.12 3.37
N LEU A 16 3.51 4.92 4.44
CA LEU A 16 4.74 5.62 4.85
C LEU A 16 5.81 4.66 5.39
N PHE A 17 5.43 3.76 6.30
CA PHE A 17 6.39 2.96 7.06
C PHE A 17 6.74 1.60 6.43
N PHE A 18 5.92 1.10 5.51
CA PHE A 18 6.18 -0.19 4.86
C PHE A 18 6.35 -0.04 3.35
N HIS A 19 5.42 0.61 2.64
CA HIS A 19 5.52 0.76 1.19
C HIS A 19 6.74 1.61 0.79
N GLU A 20 6.78 2.88 1.22
CA GLU A 20 7.86 3.81 0.87
C GLU A 20 9.20 3.36 1.46
N SER A 21 9.19 2.77 2.66
CA SER A 21 10.40 2.20 3.27
C SER A 21 10.93 1.00 2.49
N THR A 22 10.07 0.16 1.91
CA THR A 22 10.50 -0.94 1.02
C THR A 22 11.16 -0.39 -0.23
N LEU A 23 10.59 0.65 -0.85
CA LEU A 23 11.20 1.31 -2.00
C LEU A 23 12.56 1.94 -1.64
N ALA A 24 12.64 2.63 -0.50
CA ALA A 24 13.88 3.22 -0.02
C ALA A 24 14.98 2.16 0.24
N LEU A 25 14.64 1.00 0.81
CA LEU A 25 15.58 -0.11 1.02
C LEU A 25 16.06 -0.72 -0.31
N LEU A 26 15.16 -0.90 -1.28
CA LEU A 26 15.52 -1.40 -2.61
C LEU A 26 16.42 -0.41 -3.35
N HIS A 27 16.16 0.89 -3.22
CA HIS A 27 17.02 1.93 -3.77
C HIS A 27 18.40 1.96 -3.11
N ALA A 28 18.45 1.90 -1.77
CA ALA A 28 19.70 1.84 -1.03
C ALA A 28 20.53 0.60 -1.37
N ALA A 29 19.88 -0.50 -1.77
CA ALA A 29 20.52 -1.71 -2.28
C ALA A 29 20.96 -1.61 -3.76
N GLY A 30 20.69 -0.49 -4.45
CA GLY A 30 21.03 -0.28 -5.86
C GLY A 30 20.19 -1.09 -6.84
N LEU A 31 19.03 -1.60 -6.42
CA LEU A 31 18.17 -2.45 -7.25
C LEU A 31 17.20 -1.66 -8.13
N ILE A 32 16.88 -0.42 -7.74
CA ILE A 32 15.93 0.45 -8.43
C ILE A 32 16.37 1.92 -8.35
N ASP A 33 15.95 2.73 -9.35
CA ASP A 33 16.20 4.17 -9.37
C ASP A 33 15.28 4.99 -8.43
N PRO A 34 13.99 4.68 -8.25
CA PRO A 34 13.11 5.46 -7.38
C PRO A 34 13.53 5.38 -5.91
N THR A 35 13.71 6.52 -5.25
CA THR A 35 14.29 6.64 -3.90
C THR A 35 13.36 6.26 -2.74
N GLY A 36 12.07 6.03 -3.01
CA GLY A 36 11.01 6.13 -2.01
C GLY A 36 10.75 7.60 -1.64
N PHE A 37 9.54 7.89 -1.16
CA PHE A 37 9.09 9.24 -0.77
C PHE A 37 9.21 10.30 -1.89
N SER A 38 8.76 9.95 -3.10
CA SER A 38 8.76 10.85 -4.26
C SER A 38 8.02 12.16 -3.96
N THR A 39 8.72 13.29 -4.01
CA THR A 39 8.14 14.64 -3.91
C THR A 39 7.69 15.17 -5.27
N ALA A 40 7.72 14.34 -6.32
CA ALA A 40 7.19 14.72 -7.62
C ALA A 40 5.68 15.00 -7.50
N PRO A 41 5.14 15.99 -8.21
CA PRO A 41 3.71 16.28 -8.20
C PRO A 41 2.91 15.11 -8.78
N PHE A 42 1.93 14.61 -8.02
CA PHE A 42 0.93 13.67 -8.51
C PHE A 42 -0.08 14.41 -9.38
N VAL A 43 0.03 14.30 -10.70
CA VAL A 43 -1.01 14.77 -11.62
C VAL A 43 -2.23 13.84 -11.48
N PRO A 44 -3.45 14.34 -11.18
CA PRO A 44 -3.99 15.69 -11.37
C PRO A 44 -4.09 16.58 -10.10
N VAL A 45 -3.67 16.09 -8.93
CA VAL A 45 -3.94 16.73 -7.63
C VAL A 45 -2.87 17.75 -7.22
N GLY A 46 -1.63 17.62 -7.73
CA GLY A 46 -0.51 18.52 -7.44
C GLY A 46 0.16 18.32 -6.07
N LEU A 47 -0.33 17.36 -5.27
CA LEU A 47 0.34 16.94 -4.02
C LEU A 47 1.57 16.08 -4.31
N PRO A 48 2.54 16.01 -3.38
CA PRO A 48 3.62 15.02 -3.44
C PRO A 48 3.07 13.61 -3.63
N GLU A 49 3.67 12.85 -4.54
CA GLU A 49 3.24 11.50 -4.93
C GLU A 49 3.10 10.55 -3.74
N PHE A 50 4.06 10.57 -2.81
CA PHE A 50 3.98 9.70 -1.62
C PHE A 50 2.76 10.03 -0.74
N ILE A 51 2.33 11.31 -0.67
CA ILE A 51 1.15 11.72 0.10
C ILE A 51 -0.13 11.28 -0.61
N ALA A 52 -0.21 11.51 -1.93
CA ALA A 52 -1.35 11.07 -2.73
C ALA A 52 -1.53 9.54 -2.64
N ASN A 53 -0.43 8.79 -2.74
CA ASN A 53 -0.41 7.33 -2.59
C ASN A 53 -0.81 6.90 -1.18
N ALA A 54 -0.38 7.60 -0.13
CA ALA A 54 -0.76 7.30 1.25
C ALA A 54 -2.27 7.50 1.48
N ILE A 55 -2.86 8.57 0.95
CA ILE A 55 -4.30 8.82 1.01
C ILE A 55 -5.07 7.74 0.26
N TRP A 56 -4.63 7.38 -0.95
CA TRP A 56 -5.25 6.31 -1.73
C TRP A 56 -5.15 4.96 -1.01
N SER A 57 -4.00 4.68 -0.39
CA SER A 57 -3.76 3.48 0.41
C SER A 57 -4.72 3.35 1.60
N SER A 58 -5.13 4.46 2.22
CA SER A 58 -6.11 4.45 3.30
C SER A 58 -7.45 3.83 2.87
N VAL A 59 -7.91 4.11 1.65
CA VAL A 59 -9.14 3.54 1.09
C VAL A 59 -9.00 2.03 0.91
N TRP A 60 -7.86 1.57 0.37
CA TRP A 60 -7.56 0.15 0.26
C TRP A 60 -7.45 -0.56 1.61
N GLY A 61 -6.95 0.12 2.64
CA GLY A 61 -6.88 -0.40 4.01
C GLY A 61 -8.27 -0.76 4.55
N VAL A 62 -9.26 0.11 4.33
CA VAL A 62 -10.67 -0.16 4.69
C VAL A 62 -11.22 -1.34 3.90
N LEU A 63 -11.00 -1.37 2.58
CA LEU A 63 -11.46 -2.46 1.73
C LEU A 63 -10.85 -3.81 2.14
N MET A 64 -9.54 -3.84 2.41
CA MET A 64 -8.82 -5.03 2.85
C MET A 64 -9.37 -5.53 4.20
N ALA A 65 -9.53 -4.64 5.19
CA ALA A 65 -10.05 -5.01 6.49
C ALA A 65 -11.47 -5.60 6.41
N TRP A 66 -12.31 -5.01 5.55
CA TRP A 66 -13.67 -5.51 5.30
C TRP A 66 -13.66 -6.88 4.61
N LEU A 67 -12.89 -7.03 3.53
CA LEU A 67 -12.84 -8.27 2.73
C LEU A 67 -12.26 -9.44 3.53
N LEU A 68 -11.18 -9.19 4.27
CA LEU A 68 -10.51 -10.20 5.10
C LEU A 68 -11.17 -10.38 6.47
N ARG A 69 -12.23 -9.62 6.76
CA ARG A 69 -12.99 -9.66 8.03
C ARG A 69 -12.07 -9.55 9.25
N VAL A 70 -11.13 -8.60 9.20
CA VAL A 70 -10.15 -8.37 10.27
C VAL A 70 -10.89 -8.01 11.56
N SER A 71 -10.65 -8.79 12.61
CA SER A 71 -11.30 -8.66 13.91
C SER A 71 -10.31 -8.99 15.03
N PRO A 72 -10.44 -8.37 16.23
CA PRO A 72 -9.64 -8.72 17.41
C PRO A 72 -9.70 -10.22 17.74
N GLU A 73 -10.89 -10.82 17.62
CA GLU A 73 -11.23 -12.19 18.03
C GLU A 73 -10.79 -13.27 17.03
N ARG A 74 -10.40 -12.88 15.81
CA ARG A 74 -10.03 -13.82 14.74
C ARG A 74 -8.52 -13.90 14.58
N HIS A 75 -8.05 -15.05 14.11
CA HIS A 75 -6.68 -15.20 13.66
C HIS A 75 -6.36 -14.16 12.58
N ALA A 76 -5.24 -13.46 12.75
CA ALA A 76 -4.83 -12.40 11.86
C ALA A 76 -4.51 -12.97 10.46
N PRO A 77 -5.14 -12.46 9.38
CA PRO A 77 -5.00 -13.01 8.04
C PRO A 77 -3.71 -12.54 7.35
N TRP A 78 -2.54 -12.85 7.94
CA TRP A 78 -1.24 -12.33 7.51
C TRP A 78 -0.92 -12.60 6.03
N VAL A 79 -1.05 -13.86 5.60
CA VAL A 79 -0.78 -14.26 4.22
C VAL A 79 -1.77 -13.60 3.26
N GLN A 80 -3.04 -13.53 3.63
CA GLN A 80 -4.07 -12.91 2.77
C GLN A 80 -3.87 -11.41 2.66
N ALA A 81 -3.46 -10.72 3.72
CA ALA A 81 -3.15 -9.29 3.69
C ALA A 81 -1.92 -9.00 2.81
N PHE A 82 -0.85 -9.80 2.94
CA PHE A 82 0.32 -9.72 2.07
C PHE A 82 -0.05 -9.93 0.60
N VAL A 83 -0.83 -10.98 0.29
CA VAL A 83 -1.27 -11.29 -1.08
C VAL A 83 -2.24 -10.23 -1.61
N PHE A 84 -3.16 -9.72 -0.79
CA PHE A 84 -4.07 -8.64 -1.15
C PHE A 84 -3.28 -7.40 -1.56
N GLY A 85 -2.33 -6.99 -0.74
CA GLY A 85 -1.39 -5.93 -1.07
C GLY A 85 -0.68 -6.19 -2.40
N GLY A 86 0.10 -7.27 -2.46
CA GLY A 86 0.96 -7.56 -3.60
C GLY A 86 0.21 -7.71 -4.93
N ILE A 87 -0.99 -8.29 -4.93
CA ILE A 87 -1.74 -8.53 -6.17
C ILE A 87 -2.75 -7.42 -6.44
N VAL A 88 -3.64 -7.13 -5.49
CA VAL A 88 -4.78 -6.23 -5.73
C VAL A 88 -4.30 -4.79 -5.91
N LEU A 89 -3.39 -4.29 -5.06
CA LEU A 89 -2.90 -2.92 -5.22
C LEU A 89 -1.99 -2.78 -6.43
N THR A 90 -1.18 -3.78 -6.76
CA THR A 90 -0.36 -3.74 -7.98
C THR A 90 -1.22 -3.77 -9.24
N ALA A 91 -2.30 -4.57 -9.25
CA ALA A 91 -3.27 -4.53 -10.33
C ALA A 91 -3.97 -3.16 -10.40
N ALA A 92 -4.41 -2.61 -9.26
CA ALA A 92 -5.03 -1.30 -9.22
C ALA A 92 -4.08 -0.18 -9.67
N SER A 93 -2.79 -0.24 -9.32
CA SER A 93 -1.83 0.73 -9.77
C SER A 93 -1.67 0.68 -11.29
N VAL A 94 -1.49 -0.52 -11.86
CA VAL A 94 -1.24 -0.71 -13.29
C VAL A 94 -2.45 -0.48 -14.16
N PHE A 95 -3.65 -0.86 -13.71
CA PHE A 95 -4.86 -0.83 -14.54
C PHE A 95 -5.81 0.33 -14.22
N VAL A 96 -5.60 1.04 -13.11
CA VAL A 96 -6.44 2.18 -12.72
C VAL A 96 -5.59 3.44 -12.59
N VAL A 97 -4.61 3.45 -11.69
CA VAL A 97 -3.84 4.66 -11.38
C VAL A 97 -2.97 5.11 -12.57
N ASP A 98 -2.25 4.17 -13.19
CA ASP A 98 -1.36 4.45 -14.31
C ASP A 98 -2.13 4.98 -15.53
N PRO A 99 -3.24 4.35 -15.99
CA PRO A 99 -4.06 4.89 -17.06
C PRO A 99 -4.65 6.27 -16.75
N LEU A 100 -5.06 6.52 -15.50
CA LEU A 100 -5.53 7.85 -15.08
C LEU A 100 -4.43 8.92 -15.17
N ARG A 101 -3.15 8.52 -15.11
CA ARG A 101 -1.99 9.38 -15.33
C ARG A 101 -1.53 9.43 -16.79
N GLY A 102 -2.25 8.78 -17.71
CA GLY A 102 -1.86 8.65 -19.11
C GLY A 102 -0.69 7.69 -19.35
N ILE A 103 -0.33 6.88 -18.35
CA ILE A 103 0.73 5.88 -18.44
C ILE A 103 0.11 4.55 -18.82
N TRP A 104 0.46 4.04 -20.00
CA TRP A 104 -0.08 2.77 -20.49
C TRP A 104 0.92 1.62 -20.32
N PRO A 105 0.43 0.41 -19.98
CA PRO A 105 1.25 -0.79 -19.96
C PRO A 105 1.94 -1.02 -21.31
N THR A 106 3.26 -0.93 -21.36
CA THR A 106 4.07 -1.09 -22.58
C THR A 106 5.39 -1.77 -22.27
N GLY A 107 5.92 -2.53 -23.23
CA GLY A 107 7.21 -3.21 -23.10
C GLY A 107 7.25 -4.33 -22.04
N ASN A 108 8.42 -4.56 -21.47
CA ASN A 108 8.61 -5.56 -20.42
C ASN A 108 8.07 -5.06 -19.07
N MET A 109 6.91 -5.58 -18.66
CA MET A 109 6.26 -5.19 -17.41
C MET A 109 6.79 -5.92 -16.18
N LEU A 110 7.56 -7.00 -16.35
CA LEU A 110 7.95 -7.87 -15.22
C LEU A 110 8.70 -7.10 -14.11
N PRO A 111 9.67 -6.21 -14.39
CA PRO A 111 10.33 -5.43 -13.34
C PRO A 111 9.37 -4.51 -12.59
N ARG A 112 8.45 -3.87 -13.30
CA ARG A 112 7.43 -2.98 -12.71
C ARG A 112 6.46 -3.75 -11.82
N LEU A 113 6.00 -4.90 -12.29
CA LEU A 113 5.10 -5.78 -11.54
C LEU A 113 5.80 -6.38 -10.32
N ALA A 114 7.06 -6.77 -10.44
CA ALA A 114 7.85 -7.28 -9.32
C ALA A 114 8.06 -6.21 -8.24
N LEU A 115 8.41 -4.99 -8.66
CA LEU A 115 8.57 -3.86 -7.74
C LEU A 115 7.26 -3.50 -7.05
N GLY A 116 6.18 -3.33 -7.84
CA GLY A 116 4.85 -3.04 -7.30
C GLY A 116 4.37 -4.14 -6.37
N PHE A 117 4.58 -5.41 -6.73
CA PHE A 117 4.23 -6.54 -5.85
C PHE A 117 5.00 -6.46 -4.54
N ALA A 118 6.32 -6.25 -4.57
CA ALA A 118 7.14 -6.20 -3.36
C ALA A 118 6.70 -5.07 -2.43
N SER A 119 6.57 -3.84 -2.94
CA SER A 119 6.18 -2.69 -2.12
C SER A 119 4.74 -2.80 -1.61
N ASN A 120 3.80 -3.23 -2.46
CA ASN A 120 2.39 -3.36 -2.07
C ASN A 120 2.13 -4.56 -1.16
N ALA A 121 2.88 -5.66 -1.28
CA ALA A 121 2.74 -6.79 -0.37
C ALA A 121 3.21 -6.43 1.04
N MET A 122 4.32 -5.68 1.13
CA MET A 122 4.80 -5.13 2.40
C MET A 122 3.82 -4.12 3.00
N TRP A 123 3.17 -3.31 2.16
CA TRP A 123 2.05 -2.46 2.60
C TRP A 123 0.92 -3.29 3.23
N GLY A 124 0.45 -4.34 2.57
CA GLY A 124 -0.67 -5.15 3.06
C GLY A 124 -0.35 -5.81 4.40
N TRP A 125 0.89 -6.28 4.56
CA TRP A 125 1.38 -6.80 5.82
C TRP A 125 1.44 -5.72 6.91
N GLY A 126 2.05 -4.57 6.63
CA GLY A 126 2.17 -3.44 7.55
C GLY A 126 0.83 -2.84 7.98
N ALA A 127 -0.14 -2.78 7.07
CA ALA A 127 -1.50 -2.33 7.37
C ALA A 127 -2.14 -3.24 8.41
N LEU A 128 -1.96 -4.56 8.31
CA LEU A 128 -2.45 -5.50 9.30
C LEU A 128 -1.70 -5.39 10.64
N VAL A 129 -0.39 -5.12 10.64
CA VAL A 129 0.38 -4.82 11.87
C VAL A 129 -0.24 -3.65 12.62
N PHE A 130 -0.46 -2.52 11.96
CA PHE A 130 -1.08 -1.35 12.57
C PHE A 130 -2.51 -1.61 13.04
N MET A 131 -3.32 -2.32 12.24
CA MET A 131 -4.68 -2.66 12.64
C MET A 131 -4.69 -3.46 13.94
N ARG A 132 -3.81 -4.46 14.05
CA ARG A 132 -3.70 -5.29 15.26
C ARG A 132 -3.17 -4.48 16.44
N ALA A 133 -2.16 -3.64 16.24
CA ALA A 133 -1.61 -2.79 17.30
C ALA A 133 -2.69 -1.88 17.90
N PHE A 134 -3.47 -1.19 17.06
CA PHE A 134 -4.53 -0.28 17.52
C PHE A 134 -5.76 -1.00 18.09
N MET A 135 -6.03 -2.24 17.69
CA MET A 135 -7.09 -3.07 18.30
C MET A 135 -6.73 -3.57 19.70
N THR A 136 -5.44 -3.62 20.05
CA THR A 136 -4.99 -4.16 21.35
C THR A 136 -4.97 -3.09 22.45
N SER A 137 -5.05 -1.81 22.08
CA SER A 137 -4.98 -0.66 23.00
C SER A 137 -6.33 -0.24 23.61
N ASP A 138 -7.41 -0.98 23.35
CA ASP A 138 -8.75 -0.71 23.91
C ASP A 138 -9.06 -1.53 25.19
N ASP A 139 -8.08 -2.26 25.74
CA ASP A 139 -8.14 -2.93 27.05
C ASP A 139 -7.57 -2.02 28.15
#